data_AF-A0A1Z3N6A8-F1
#
_entry.id   AF-A0A1Z3N6A8-F1
#
_cell.length_a   1.000
_cell.length_b   1.000
_cell.length_c   1.000
_cell.angle_alpha   90.00
_cell.angle_beta   90.00
_cell.angle_gamma   90.00
#
_symmetry.space_group_name_H-M   'P 1'
#
loop_
_entity.id
_entity.type
_entity.pdbx_description
1 polymer ?
#
loop_
_entity_poly.entity_id
_entity_poly.type
_entity_poly.pdbx_seq_one_letter_code
_entity_poly.pdbx_strand_id
1 'polypeptide(L)'
;MKLLLLLSLLISCRVLAFVELEDRKALEVEGEKLTPFWAQEYIGADLVKEEMRQIPGLVKVPVSVYDIGFEKDHIKLTRDIEVDTASGGMGEVGYGGHGTSVASLLNWPGMVSASEVVDFVQLRRVSPDIFYYSALQEVKSMSVRPWIISNSMGWETAEVTGYARQADQMGIIWVMAAGNSHPLKIEDHERLAPVISVGSYSPRGLQTIYSQESDQLDILAPGDDYQAAIDGMGQRALFGATSGATPLVTATIANVKSLLPSLGRSEIEFLLKKTALASFHSLYLPDNKTGLLNSYKAWKVAERLFAICGKDEACLQQQIRNGRNYVFKEARLTAKVEGVCAGKTVLAKQEMNDLRRQYFLNPQITRYARLLSCAYGNEGYSVNADNYDSMVLIQSDPVAMQAKVRRQAVRAVQKNHVNSGALRDVQILDDSFREALVLALKDGHGLYPSRAREFLEKYDQTGRVELSDRSKISKKSSKKTVK
;
A
#
# COMPACT_ATOMS: atom_id res chain seq x y z
N MET A 1 -33.43 44.20 -32.58
CA MET A 1 -33.98 43.09 -33.37
C MET A 1 -32.83 42.43 -34.12
N LYS A 2 -32.42 41.23 -33.68
CA LYS A 2 -31.59 40.21 -34.36
C LYS A 2 -30.21 40.57 -34.96
N LEU A 3 -29.25 39.68 -34.65
CA LEU A 3 -28.09 39.25 -35.48
C LEU A 3 -26.92 40.27 -35.56
N LEU A 4 -25.68 39.99 -35.17
CA LEU A 4 -24.83 38.83 -35.51
C LEU A 4 -23.93 38.42 -34.33
N LEU A 5 -23.99 37.13 -33.99
CA LEU A 5 -22.99 36.37 -33.25
C LEU A 5 -22.11 35.68 -34.30
N LEU A 6 -20.79 35.85 -34.27
CA LEU A 6 -19.81 34.89 -34.82
C LEU A 6 -18.40 35.34 -34.46
N LEU A 7 -17.98 35.00 -33.24
CA LEU A 7 -16.56 34.81 -32.95
C LEU A 7 -16.38 33.33 -32.64
N SER A 8 -15.80 32.65 -33.62
CA SER A 8 -15.51 31.23 -33.65
C SER A 8 -14.64 30.80 -32.47
N LEU A 9 -15.21 29.94 -31.63
CA LEU A 9 -14.51 29.07 -30.68
C LEU A 9 -13.49 28.20 -31.46
N LEU A 10 -12.22 28.57 -31.41
CA LEU A 10 -11.12 27.62 -31.55
C LEU A 10 -10.81 27.06 -30.15
N ILE A 11 -11.64 26.14 -29.68
CA ILE A 11 -11.27 25.29 -28.54
C ILE A 11 -10.25 24.29 -29.09
N SER A 12 -8.98 24.54 -28.76
CA SER A 12 -7.93 23.54 -28.93
C SER A 12 -8.38 22.25 -28.24
N CYS A 13 -8.41 21.15 -28.99
CA CYS A 13 -8.55 19.81 -28.45
C CYS A 13 -7.34 19.55 -27.54
N ARG A 14 -7.47 19.87 -26.25
CA ARG A 14 -6.50 19.44 -25.24
C ARG A 14 -6.65 17.94 -25.11
N VAL A 15 -5.67 17.21 -25.60
CA VAL A 15 -5.45 15.80 -25.26
C VAL A 15 -5.44 15.73 -23.73
N LEU A 16 -6.50 15.14 -23.16
CA LEU A 16 -6.64 14.95 -21.72
C LEU A 16 -5.52 13.99 -21.27
N ALA A 17 -4.49 14.56 -20.67
CA ALA A 17 -3.47 13.82 -19.95
C ALA A 17 -4.14 13.03 -18.82
N PHE A 18 -3.54 11.89 -18.46
CA PHE A 18 -3.95 10.91 -17.45
C PHE A 18 -4.15 11.49 -16.02
N VAL A 19 -4.03 12.80 -15.86
CA VAL A 19 -4.00 13.55 -14.61
C VAL A 19 -5.07 14.66 -14.64
N GLU A 20 -6.34 14.31 -14.86
CA GLU A 20 -7.42 15.03 -14.18
C GLU A 20 -7.49 14.49 -12.75
N LEU A 21 -6.40 14.70 -12.01
CA LEU A 21 -6.24 14.38 -10.60
C LEU A 21 -6.32 15.71 -9.86
N GLU A 22 -7.51 16.08 -9.40
CA GLU A 22 -7.75 17.06 -8.32
C GLU A 22 -6.58 18.02 -8.01
N ASP A 23 -6.28 19.02 -8.86
CA ASP A 23 -5.29 20.10 -8.61
C ASP A 23 -4.01 19.72 -7.82
N ARG A 24 -3.44 18.52 -7.99
CA ARG A 24 -2.19 18.14 -7.32
C ARG A 24 -1.06 17.99 -8.33
N LYS A 25 0.01 18.75 -8.10
CA LYS A 25 1.25 18.67 -8.89
C LYS A 25 1.94 17.33 -8.63
N ALA A 26 2.78 16.91 -9.57
CA ALA A 26 3.70 15.80 -9.37
C ALA A 26 4.50 16.01 -8.06
N LEU A 27 4.72 14.93 -7.31
CA LEU A 27 5.55 14.92 -6.12
C LEU A 27 7.02 14.73 -6.52
N GLU A 28 7.93 15.23 -5.70
CA GLU A 28 9.36 15.01 -5.87
C GLU A 28 9.85 14.00 -4.81
N VAL A 29 10.45 12.92 -5.27
CA VAL A 29 11.05 11.87 -4.44
C VAL A 29 12.46 11.63 -4.93
N GLU A 30 13.45 11.91 -4.08
CA GLU A 30 14.86 11.68 -4.40
C GLU A 30 15.33 12.41 -5.69
N GLY A 31 14.78 13.60 -5.97
CA GLY A 31 15.06 14.39 -7.18
C GLY A 31 14.32 13.92 -8.44
N GLU A 32 13.38 13.00 -8.30
CA GLU A 32 12.61 12.37 -9.39
C GLU A 32 11.10 12.57 -9.20
N LYS A 33 10.31 12.41 -10.26
CA LYS A 33 8.87 12.74 -10.25
C LYS A 33 8.00 11.52 -9.97
N LEU A 34 7.01 11.69 -9.10
CA LEU A 34 6.03 10.69 -8.67
C LEU A 34 4.60 11.22 -8.89
N THR A 35 3.66 10.34 -9.24
CA THR A 35 2.24 10.72 -9.31
C THR A 35 1.70 11.09 -7.91
N PRO A 36 0.80 12.09 -7.81
CA PRO A 36 0.33 12.56 -6.51
C PRO A 36 -0.51 11.54 -5.72
N PHE A 37 -1.07 10.54 -6.41
CA PHE A 37 -1.88 9.47 -5.83
C PHE A 37 -1.26 8.08 -6.09
N TRP A 38 0.07 8.01 -6.13
CA TRP A 38 0.83 6.79 -6.39
C TRP A 38 0.39 5.61 -5.55
N ALA A 39 0.01 5.84 -4.28
CA ALA A 39 -0.40 4.80 -3.35
C ALA A 39 -1.67 4.08 -3.84
N GLN A 40 -2.71 4.85 -4.16
CA GLN A 40 -3.96 4.32 -4.70
C GLN A 40 -3.73 3.71 -6.09
N GLU A 41 -2.86 4.32 -6.89
CA GLU A 41 -2.52 3.82 -8.23
C GLU A 41 -1.80 2.46 -8.18
N TYR A 42 -0.84 2.28 -7.28
CA TYR A 42 -0.02 1.07 -7.19
C TYR A 42 -0.76 -0.17 -6.71
N ILE A 43 -1.87 0.01 -6.01
CA ILE A 43 -2.73 -1.09 -5.56
C ILE A 43 -3.97 -1.25 -6.46
N GLY A 44 -4.21 -0.28 -7.36
CA GLY A 44 -5.36 -0.22 -8.26
C GLY A 44 -6.67 0.12 -7.56
N ALA A 45 -6.63 0.80 -6.41
CA ALA A 45 -7.83 1.18 -5.65
C ALA A 45 -8.70 2.20 -6.41
N ASP A 46 -8.08 3.07 -7.21
CA ASP A 46 -8.78 3.98 -8.12
C ASP A 46 -9.60 3.23 -9.19
N LEU A 47 -9.03 2.16 -9.77
CA LEU A 47 -9.73 1.29 -10.73
C LEU A 47 -10.87 0.52 -10.05
N VAL A 48 -10.66 0.07 -8.81
CA VAL A 48 -11.71 -0.57 -8.01
C VAL A 48 -12.89 0.39 -7.80
N LYS A 49 -12.64 1.64 -7.38
CA LYS A 49 -13.70 2.64 -7.22
C LYS A 49 -14.45 2.93 -8.52
N GLU A 50 -13.73 3.04 -9.65
CA GLU A 50 -14.35 3.24 -10.97
C GLU A 50 -15.36 2.13 -11.29
N GLU A 51 -15.00 0.87 -11.03
CA GLU A 51 -15.87 -0.28 -11.28
C GLU A 51 -17.00 -0.38 -10.25
N MET A 52 -16.73 -0.14 -8.96
CA MET A 52 -17.74 -0.16 -7.90
C MET A 52 -18.88 0.83 -8.14
N ARG A 53 -18.61 2.01 -8.73
CA ARG A 53 -19.65 2.99 -9.08
C ARG A 53 -20.66 2.47 -10.12
N GLN A 54 -20.30 1.43 -10.87
CA GLN A 54 -21.19 0.78 -11.84
C GLN A 54 -22.02 -0.36 -11.22
N ILE A 55 -21.79 -0.68 -9.94
CA ILE A 55 -22.50 -1.75 -9.24
C ILE A 55 -23.51 -1.12 -8.26
N PRO A 56 -24.82 -1.13 -8.57
CA PRO A 56 -25.81 -0.61 -7.65
C PRO A 56 -25.95 -1.51 -6.41
N GLY A 57 -26.28 -0.91 -5.28
CA GLY A 57 -26.63 -1.65 -4.06
C GLY A 57 -25.48 -2.26 -3.28
N LEU A 58 -24.23 -1.82 -3.51
CA LEU A 58 -23.10 -2.19 -2.66
C LEU A 58 -23.36 -1.80 -1.19
N VAL A 59 -23.09 -2.74 -0.29
CA VAL A 59 -23.32 -2.54 1.14
C VAL A 59 -22.26 -1.59 1.70
N LYS A 60 -22.71 -0.56 2.44
CA LYS A 60 -21.82 0.27 3.24
C LYS A 60 -21.24 -0.56 4.37
N VAL A 61 -19.92 -0.54 4.53
CA VAL A 61 -19.21 -1.39 5.50
C VAL A 61 -18.95 -0.60 6.78
N PRO A 62 -19.51 -1.04 7.92
CA PRO A 62 -19.22 -0.47 9.24
C PRO A 62 -17.75 -0.61 9.59
N VAL A 63 -17.06 0.51 9.85
CA VAL A 63 -15.65 0.55 10.23
C VAL A 63 -15.46 1.37 11.50
N SER A 64 -14.64 0.86 12.41
CA SER A 64 -14.07 1.64 13.52
C SER A 64 -12.65 2.06 13.20
N VAL A 65 -12.23 3.24 13.65
CA VAL A 65 -10.83 3.68 13.59
C VAL A 65 -10.32 3.93 15.00
N TYR A 66 -9.21 3.26 15.34
CA TYR A 66 -8.51 3.33 16.62
C TYR A 66 -7.17 4.03 16.42
N ASP A 67 -7.07 5.25 16.97
CA ASP A 67 -5.96 6.16 16.68
C ASP A 67 -5.61 7.04 17.91
N ILE A 68 -4.88 8.15 17.73
CA ILE A 68 -4.53 9.13 18.79
C ILE A 68 -5.51 10.31 18.89
N GLY A 69 -6.48 10.39 17.99
CA GLY A 69 -7.51 11.43 17.98
C GLY A 69 -7.82 11.95 16.58
N PHE A 70 -8.92 12.68 16.49
CA PHE A 70 -9.55 13.05 15.22
C PHE A 70 -10.07 14.49 15.26
N GLU A 71 -10.23 15.08 14.08
CA GLU A 71 -10.91 16.37 13.90
C GLU A 71 -12.20 16.12 13.12
N LYS A 72 -13.33 16.06 13.86
CA LYS A 72 -14.64 15.61 13.33
C LYS A 72 -15.06 16.40 12.08
N ASP A 73 -14.79 17.70 12.04
CA ASP A 73 -15.16 18.60 10.94
C ASP A 73 -14.42 18.30 9.63
N HIS A 74 -13.33 17.51 9.70
CA HIS A 74 -12.50 17.13 8.56
C HIS A 74 -12.60 15.65 8.22
N ILE A 75 -13.61 14.97 8.77
CA ILE A 75 -13.89 13.57 8.48
C ILE A 75 -15.28 13.47 7.86
N LYS A 76 -15.37 12.71 6.75
CA LYS A 76 -16.65 12.46 6.11
C LYS A 76 -17.44 11.44 6.92
N LEU A 77 -18.36 11.92 7.75
CA LEU A 77 -19.28 11.07 8.51
C LEU A 77 -20.62 10.94 7.79
N THR A 78 -21.11 9.72 7.69
CA THR A 78 -22.47 9.37 7.19
C THR A 78 -23.46 9.14 8.32
N ARG A 79 -22.99 9.20 9.56
CA ARG A 79 -23.74 8.97 10.80
C ARG A 79 -23.33 10.03 11.82
N ASP A 80 -24.25 10.41 12.69
CA ASP A 80 -23.85 11.14 13.89
C ASP A 80 -23.29 10.15 14.90
N ILE A 81 -21.97 10.19 15.05
CA ILE A 81 -21.21 9.40 16.01
C ILE A 81 -20.39 10.34 16.88
N GLU A 82 -20.11 9.90 18.09
CA GLU A 82 -19.10 10.53 18.93
C GLU A 82 -17.71 10.27 18.34
N VAL A 83 -16.85 11.28 18.40
CA VAL A 83 -15.50 11.27 17.84
C VAL A 83 -14.54 11.79 18.88
N ASP A 84 -13.55 10.99 19.25
CA ASP A 84 -12.56 11.40 20.23
C ASP A 84 -11.58 12.39 19.60
N THR A 85 -11.53 13.61 20.13
CA THR A 85 -10.54 14.59 19.71
C THR A 85 -9.17 14.26 20.30
N ALA A 86 -8.10 14.69 19.64
CA ALA A 86 -6.80 14.68 20.29
C ALA A 86 -6.83 15.72 21.42
N SER A 87 -6.59 15.31 22.67
CA SER A 87 -6.64 16.24 23.79
C SER A 87 -5.36 17.09 23.88
N GLY A 88 -5.48 18.37 23.54
CA GLY A 88 -5.11 19.49 24.43
C GLY A 88 -6.42 20.13 24.93
N GLY A 89 -6.46 20.62 26.17
CA GLY A 89 -7.68 21.15 26.80
C GLY A 89 -8.35 22.31 26.05
N MET A 90 -9.52 22.76 26.54
CA MET A 90 -10.26 23.93 26.06
C MET A 90 -9.35 25.00 25.44
N GLY A 91 -9.32 25.09 24.11
CA GLY A 91 -8.83 26.29 23.40
C GLY A 91 -7.64 26.18 22.45
N GLU A 92 -6.97 25.04 22.23
CA GLU A 92 -5.88 24.97 21.23
C GLU A 92 -6.01 23.82 20.23
N VAL A 93 -6.22 24.23 18.97
CA VAL A 93 -6.14 23.43 17.75
C VAL A 93 -4.72 22.87 17.62
N GLY A 94 -4.57 21.56 17.75
CA GLY A 94 -3.31 20.88 17.45
C GLY A 94 -3.35 19.45 17.94
N TYR A 95 -3.03 18.50 17.05
CA TYR A 95 -2.83 17.06 17.28
C TYR A 95 -3.93 16.06 16.90
N GLY A 96 -5.13 16.46 16.43
CA GLY A 96 -6.07 15.51 15.80
C GLY A 96 -5.67 15.08 14.38
N GLY A 97 -4.48 15.47 13.92
CA GLY A 97 -4.03 15.31 12.54
C GLY A 97 -3.74 13.87 12.11
N HIS A 98 -3.27 13.01 13.01
CA HIS A 98 -2.92 11.63 12.64
C HIS A 98 -4.18 10.81 12.32
N GLY A 99 -5.14 10.72 13.24
CA GLY A 99 -6.38 9.97 13.02
C GLY A 99 -7.23 10.56 11.90
N THR A 100 -7.23 11.88 11.72
CA THR A 100 -7.87 12.54 10.58
C THR A 100 -7.23 12.13 9.25
N SER A 101 -5.89 12.09 9.19
CA SER A 101 -5.17 11.61 8.00
C SER A 101 -5.49 10.15 7.69
N VAL A 102 -5.50 9.29 8.71
CA VAL A 102 -5.89 7.87 8.57
C VAL A 102 -7.33 7.73 8.07
N ALA A 103 -8.28 8.46 8.67
CA ALA A 103 -9.68 8.44 8.26
C ALA A 103 -9.87 8.95 6.83
N SER A 104 -9.11 9.96 6.41
CA SER A 104 -9.18 10.51 5.05
C SER A 104 -8.83 9.46 3.98
N LEU A 105 -7.84 8.62 4.25
CA LEU A 105 -7.43 7.53 3.36
C LEU A 105 -8.47 6.42 3.21
N LEU A 106 -9.44 6.35 4.13
CA LEU A 106 -10.52 5.36 4.09
C LEU A 106 -11.71 5.81 3.26
N ASN A 107 -12.20 7.05 3.41
CA ASN A 107 -13.49 7.44 2.84
C ASN A 107 -13.60 8.88 2.30
N TRP A 108 -12.51 9.67 2.31
CA TRP A 108 -12.50 11.00 1.71
C TRP A 108 -12.94 10.96 0.23
N PRO A 109 -13.66 11.97 -0.29
CA PRO A 109 -14.01 12.03 -1.70
C PRO A 109 -12.80 11.97 -2.64
N GLY A 110 -13.03 11.56 -3.89
CA GLY A 110 -12.00 11.66 -4.92
C GLY A 110 -10.90 10.62 -4.78
N MET A 111 -9.65 11.01 -5.04
CA MET A 111 -8.51 10.08 -5.14
C MET A 111 -7.79 9.83 -3.81
N VAL A 112 -8.05 10.65 -2.78
CA VAL A 112 -7.42 10.50 -1.46
C VAL A 112 -7.78 9.16 -0.81
N SER A 113 -9.06 8.76 -0.84
CA SER A 113 -9.47 7.50 -0.25
C SER A 113 -9.20 6.29 -1.14
N ALA A 114 -9.04 5.12 -0.54
CA ALA A 114 -9.03 3.85 -1.25
C ALA A 114 -10.43 3.20 -1.36
N SER A 115 -11.47 3.76 -0.72
CA SER A 115 -12.83 3.21 -0.72
C SER A 115 -13.91 4.29 -0.69
N GLU A 116 -15.07 3.98 -1.28
CA GLU A 116 -16.29 4.81 -1.18
C GLU A 116 -17.40 4.14 -0.37
N VAL A 117 -17.16 2.94 0.16
CA VAL A 117 -18.17 2.15 0.91
C VAL A 117 -17.96 2.13 2.41
N VAL A 118 -16.83 2.65 2.91
CA VAL A 118 -16.57 2.78 4.34
C VAL A 118 -17.60 3.71 5.00
N ASP A 119 -18.21 3.21 6.07
CA ASP A 119 -19.19 3.89 6.91
C ASP A 119 -18.69 3.84 8.36
N PHE A 120 -18.24 4.99 8.87
CA PHE A 120 -17.67 5.05 10.22
C PHE A 120 -18.76 4.86 11.27
N VAL A 121 -18.55 3.91 12.18
CA VAL A 121 -19.45 3.66 13.31
C VAL A 121 -18.84 4.03 14.65
N GLN A 122 -17.51 4.15 14.74
CA GLN A 122 -16.81 4.56 15.95
C GLN A 122 -15.42 5.12 15.59
N LEU A 123 -15.04 6.25 16.17
CA LEU A 123 -13.71 6.87 16.01
C LEU A 123 -13.16 7.17 17.40
N ARG A 124 -12.24 6.32 17.89
CA ARG A 124 -11.78 6.35 19.28
C ARG A 124 -10.29 6.57 19.39
N ARG A 125 -9.92 7.33 20.41
CA ARG A 125 -8.55 7.37 20.89
C ARG A 125 -8.30 6.15 21.75
N VAL A 126 -7.20 5.43 21.52
CA VAL A 126 -6.99 4.10 22.13
C VAL A 126 -5.72 3.94 22.96
N SER A 127 -4.83 4.92 23.03
CA SER A 127 -3.65 4.85 23.92
C SER A 127 -3.84 5.66 25.20
N PRO A 128 -3.62 5.08 26.40
CA PRO A 128 -3.07 3.74 26.71
C PRO A 128 -4.12 2.60 26.70
N ASP A 129 -3.72 1.37 27.05
CA ASP A 129 -4.50 0.11 27.01
C ASP A 129 -5.94 0.18 27.56
N ILE A 130 -6.18 0.95 28.63
CA ILE A 130 -7.53 1.18 29.19
C ILE A 130 -8.51 1.79 28.17
N PHE A 131 -8.00 2.53 27.18
CA PHE A 131 -8.83 3.09 26.12
C PHE A 131 -9.16 2.04 25.05
N TYR A 132 -8.26 1.10 24.75
CA TYR A 132 -8.61 -0.08 23.92
C TYR A 132 -9.73 -0.91 24.58
N TYR A 133 -9.63 -1.16 25.88
CA TYR A 133 -10.68 -1.83 26.63
C TYR A 133 -12.03 -1.11 26.48
N SER A 134 -12.04 0.19 26.77
CA SER A 134 -13.26 1.01 26.74
C SER A 134 -13.89 1.06 25.35
N ALA A 135 -13.08 1.25 24.30
CA ALA A 135 -13.54 1.26 22.92
C ALA A 135 -14.17 -0.10 22.51
N LEU A 136 -13.58 -1.22 22.95
CA LEU A 136 -14.13 -2.55 22.67
C LEU A 136 -15.40 -2.87 23.48
N GLN A 137 -15.51 -2.38 24.72
CA GLN A 137 -16.75 -2.56 25.49
C GLN A 137 -17.93 -1.83 24.83
N GLU A 138 -17.70 -0.63 24.30
CA GLU A 138 -18.69 0.09 23.52
C GLU A 138 -19.14 -0.72 22.30
N VAL A 139 -18.22 -1.32 21.55
CA VAL A 139 -18.54 -2.19 20.40
C VAL A 139 -19.56 -3.30 20.74
N LYS A 140 -19.52 -3.84 21.96
CA LYS A 140 -20.45 -4.90 22.38
C LYS A 140 -21.89 -4.39 22.51
N SER A 141 -22.09 -3.13 22.90
CA SER A 141 -23.40 -2.49 23.08
C SER A 141 -23.89 -1.70 21.87
N MET A 142 -23.05 -1.47 20.85
CA MET A 142 -23.43 -0.77 19.62
C MET A 142 -24.53 -1.51 18.85
N SER A 143 -25.49 -0.74 18.33
CA SER A 143 -26.56 -1.24 17.45
C SER A 143 -26.04 -1.70 16.09
N VAL A 144 -25.02 -1.01 15.57
CA VAL A 144 -24.28 -1.39 14.36
C VAL A 144 -22.82 -1.61 14.74
N ARG A 145 -22.42 -2.88 14.85
CA ARG A 145 -21.03 -3.23 15.16
C ARG A 145 -20.12 -3.01 13.95
N PRO A 146 -18.87 -2.57 14.15
CA PRO A 146 -17.89 -2.52 13.08
C PRO A 146 -17.64 -3.94 12.56
N TRP A 147 -17.45 -4.04 11.25
CA TRP A 147 -16.95 -5.27 10.62
C TRP A 147 -15.42 -5.27 10.58
N ILE A 148 -14.82 -4.08 10.63
CA ILE A 148 -13.38 -3.86 10.54
C ILE A 148 -12.98 -2.81 11.57
N ILE A 149 -11.91 -3.08 12.33
CA ILE A 149 -11.21 -2.08 13.14
C ILE A 149 -9.91 -1.73 12.39
N SER A 150 -9.72 -0.45 12.07
CA SER A 150 -8.48 0.06 11.50
C SER A 150 -7.66 0.70 12.61
N ASN A 151 -6.47 0.16 12.89
CA ASN A 151 -5.63 0.58 13.99
C ASN A 151 -4.22 0.93 13.48
N SER A 152 -4.00 2.22 13.23
CA SER A 152 -2.74 2.74 12.70
C SER A 152 -1.70 2.99 13.79
N MET A 153 -1.70 2.16 14.84
CA MET A 153 -0.78 2.22 15.97
C MET A 153 -0.53 0.81 16.53
N GLY A 154 0.62 0.64 17.18
CA GLY A 154 0.87 -0.50 18.04
C GLY A 154 0.26 -0.34 19.44
N TRP A 155 0.48 -1.33 20.29
CA TRP A 155 0.18 -1.33 21.70
C TRP A 155 1.31 -1.96 22.51
N GLU A 156 1.60 -1.39 23.67
CA GLU A 156 2.76 -1.80 24.48
C GLU A 156 2.47 -3.01 25.38
N THR A 157 1.19 -3.33 25.62
CA THR A 157 0.79 -4.28 26.65
C THR A 157 0.11 -5.52 26.07
N ALA A 158 0.30 -6.67 26.73
CA ALA A 158 -0.23 -7.95 26.28
C ALA A 158 -1.77 -8.04 26.42
N GLU A 159 -2.37 -7.21 27.27
CA GLU A 159 -3.79 -7.11 27.55
C GLU A 159 -4.60 -6.81 26.29
N VAL A 160 -4.08 -5.93 25.41
CA VAL A 160 -4.75 -5.57 24.16
C VAL A 160 -4.86 -6.78 23.21
N THR A 161 -3.94 -7.73 23.29
CA THR A 161 -4.04 -9.02 22.57
C THR A 161 -5.30 -9.80 22.97
N GLY A 162 -5.70 -9.70 24.24
CA GLY A 162 -6.96 -10.27 24.73
C GLY A 162 -8.20 -9.58 24.13
N TYR A 163 -8.12 -8.28 23.87
CA TYR A 163 -9.17 -7.50 23.21
C TYR A 163 -9.24 -7.82 21.71
N ALA A 164 -8.09 -7.95 21.04
CA ALA A 164 -8.03 -8.43 19.66
C ALA A 164 -8.65 -9.82 19.50
N ARG A 165 -8.37 -10.75 20.43
CA ARG A 165 -9.04 -12.08 20.46
C ARG A 165 -10.55 -11.99 20.63
N GLN A 166 -11.04 -11.11 21.50
CA GLN A 166 -12.48 -10.88 21.67
C GLN A 166 -13.12 -10.30 20.39
N ALA A 167 -12.46 -9.37 19.71
CA ALA A 167 -12.92 -8.82 18.45
C ALA A 167 -13.00 -9.88 17.35
N ASP A 168 -11.98 -10.72 17.22
CA ASP A 168 -11.96 -11.84 16.26
C ASP A 168 -13.10 -12.83 16.52
N GLN A 169 -13.38 -13.17 17.78
CA GLN A 169 -14.52 -14.01 18.17
C GLN A 169 -15.88 -13.40 17.84
N MET A 170 -15.97 -12.07 17.75
CA MET A 170 -17.16 -11.34 17.29
C MET A 170 -17.25 -11.25 15.76
N GLY A 171 -16.29 -11.83 15.02
CA GLY A 171 -16.20 -11.75 13.56
C GLY A 171 -15.69 -10.40 13.04
N ILE A 172 -15.07 -9.60 13.90
CA ILE A 172 -14.53 -8.28 13.56
C ILE A 172 -13.09 -8.44 13.10
N ILE A 173 -12.79 -7.94 11.90
CA ILE A 173 -11.43 -7.99 11.34
C ILE A 173 -10.64 -6.81 11.88
N TRP A 174 -9.61 -7.08 12.68
CA TRP A 174 -8.72 -6.03 13.18
C TRP A 174 -7.49 -5.91 12.28
N VAL A 175 -7.26 -4.73 11.72
CA VAL A 175 -6.11 -4.40 10.86
C VAL A 175 -5.17 -3.50 11.65
N MET A 176 -3.91 -3.88 11.77
CA MET A 176 -2.95 -3.22 12.65
C MET A 176 -1.66 -2.85 11.91
N ALA A 177 -1.15 -1.64 12.16
CA ALA A 177 0.15 -1.21 11.69
C ALA A 177 1.28 -2.05 12.33
N ALA A 178 2.23 -2.51 11.52
CA ALA A 178 3.38 -3.28 11.99
C ALA A 178 4.42 -2.48 12.79
N GLY A 179 4.32 -1.14 12.78
CA GLY A 179 5.22 -0.24 13.48
C GLY A 179 6.45 0.19 12.67
N ASN A 180 7.14 1.21 13.20
CA ASN A 180 8.12 2.02 12.48
C ASN A 180 9.53 2.03 13.13
N SER A 181 9.85 1.00 13.92
CA SER A 181 11.09 0.93 14.69
C SER A 181 12.15 -0.02 14.09
N HIS A 182 12.13 -0.29 12.77
CA HIS A 182 13.16 -1.13 12.14
C HIS A 182 14.57 -0.63 12.49
N PRO A 183 15.51 -1.51 12.91
CA PRO A 183 15.48 -2.97 12.76
C PRO A 183 14.85 -3.76 13.91
N LEU A 184 14.22 -3.10 14.89
CA LEU A 184 13.44 -3.81 15.92
C LEU A 184 12.32 -4.60 15.24
N LYS A 185 12.14 -5.86 15.63
CA LYS A 185 11.03 -6.70 15.16
C LYS A 185 9.73 -6.24 15.81
N ILE A 186 8.60 -6.68 15.25
CA ILE A 186 7.30 -6.53 15.91
C ILE A 186 7.35 -7.27 17.26
N GLU A 187 6.84 -6.66 18.32
CA GLU A 187 6.81 -7.26 19.65
C GLU A 187 5.98 -8.55 19.67
N ASP A 188 6.35 -9.51 20.52
CA ASP A 188 5.74 -10.86 20.49
C ASP A 188 4.23 -10.85 20.74
N HIS A 189 3.73 -9.96 21.60
CA HIS A 189 2.28 -9.88 21.89
C HIS A 189 1.48 -9.33 20.71
N GLU A 190 2.00 -8.31 20.00
CA GLU A 190 1.42 -7.80 18.76
C GLU A 190 1.50 -8.84 17.64
N ARG A 191 2.66 -9.49 17.52
CA ARG A 191 2.95 -10.51 16.50
C ARG A 191 2.02 -11.72 16.58
N LEU A 192 1.59 -12.10 17.78
CA LEU A 192 0.71 -13.25 18.03
C LEU A 192 -0.77 -12.88 18.15
N ALA A 193 -1.12 -11.59 17.97
CA ALA A 193 -2.50 -11.16 17.99
C ALA A 193 -3.26 -11.65 16.73
N PRO A 194 -4.56 -11.99 16.83
CA PRO A 194 -5.37 -12.38 15.67
C PRO A 194 -5.78 -11.14 14.87
N VAL A 195 -4.81 -10.47 14.27
CA VAL A 195 -4.96 -9.24 13.48
C VAL A 195 -4.45 -9.48 12.06
N ILE A 196 -4.73 -8.55 11.14
CA ILE A 196 -4.02 -8.42 9.88
C ILE A 196 -2.91 -7.38 10.09
N SER A 197 -1.65 -7.83 10.14
CA SER A 197 -0.47 -6.99 10.36
C SER A 197 0.03 -6.38 9.05
N VAL A 198 0.18 -5.05 9.03
CA VAL A 198 0.44 -4.26 7.82
C VAL A 198 1.77 -3.51 7.92
N GLY A 199 2.71 -3.88 7.05
CA GLY A 199 3.96 -3.13 6.84
C GLY A 199 3.82 -2.11 5.71
N SER A 200 4.81 -1.24 5.54
CA SER A 200 4.78 -0.21 4.50
C SER A 200 5.91 -0.30 3.48
N TYR A 201 5.62 0.07 2.23
CA TYR A 201 6.61 0.17 1.17
C TYR A 201 6.61 1.54 0.50
N SER A 202 7.78 1.91 -0.01
CA SER A 202 8.13 3.18 -0.66
C SER A 202 7.65 3.26 -2.11
N PRO A 203 7.63 4.45 -2.72
CA PRO A 203 7.27 4.62 -4.13
C PRO A 203 8.12 3.82 -5.13
N ARG A 204 9.28 3.28 -4.72
CA ARG A 204 10.13 2.41 -5.54
C ARG A 204 9.88 0.91 -5.35
N GLY A 205 8.87 0.54 -4.55
CA GLY A 205 8.49 -0.86 -4.29
C GLY A 205 9.38 -1.58 -3.27
N LEU A 206 10.27 -0.86 -2.59
CA LEU A 206 11.06 -1.35 -1.47
C LEU A 206 10.34 -1.04 -0.16
N GLN A 207 10.36 -1.94 0.83
CA GLN A 207 9.90 -1.67 2.18
C GLN A 207 10.54 -0.37 2.70
N THR A 208 9.76 0.44 3.39
CA THR A 208 10.27 1.71 3.95
C THR A 208 11.33 1.42 5.00
N ILE A 209 12.27 2.36 5.17
CA ILE A 209 13.44 2.16 6.02
C ILE A 209 13.10 1.86 7.49
N TYR A 210 11.94 2.33 7.94
CA TYR A 210 11.46 2.23 9.31
C TYR A 210 10.48 1.07 9.53
N SER A 211 9.85 0.51 8.48
CA SER A 211 8.81 -0.52 8.66
C SER A 211 9.40 -1.80 9.25
N GLN A 212 8.88 -2.19 10.42
CA GLN A 212 9.30 -3.38 11.16
C GLN A 212 8.96 -4.67 10.39
N GLU A 213 9.64 -5.75 10.77
CA GLU A 213 9.46 -7.07 10.18
C GLU A 213 9.01 -8.09 11.20
N SER A 214 8.34 -9.12 10.70
CA SER A 214 7.92 -10.28 11.46
C SER A 214 7.70 -11.46 10.53
N ASP A 215 7.84 -12.68 11.04
CA ASP A 215 7.39 -13.90 10.37
C ASP A 215 5.86 -13.98 10.24
N GLN A 216 5.14 -13.19 11.04
CA GLN A 216 3.67 -13.04 11.02
C GLN A 216 3.22 -11.74 10.33
N LEU A 217 4.08 -11.05 9.57
CA LEU A 217 3.65 -9.91 8.77
C LEU A 217 2.75 -10.42 7.62
N ASP A 218 1.58 -9.81 7.41
CA ASP A 218 0.60 -10.36 6.47
C ASP A 218 0.71 -9.75 5.07
N ILE A 219 0.87 -8.43 5.00
CA ILE A 219 0.88 -7.68 3.75
C ILE A 219 1.68 -6.38 3.88
N LEU A 220 2.34 -5.98 2.79
CA LEU A 220 2.92 -4.64 2.65
C LEU A 220 1.97 -3.78 1.81
N ALA A 221 1.69 -2.54 2.23
CA ALA A 221 0.94 -1.56 1.43
C ALA A 221 1.74 -0.26 1.25
N PRO A 222 1.41 0.59 0.25
CA PRO A 222 2.02 1.91 0.13
C PRO A 222 1.86 2.69 1.44
N GLY A 223 2.95 3.22 1.98
CA GLY A 223 2.91 3.96 3.24
C GLY A 223 4.23 4.63 3.54
N ASP A 224 4.67 5.44 2.59
CA ASP A 224 5.81 6.35 2.72
C ASP A 224 5.27 7.78 2.85
N ASP A 225 6.10 8.73 3.28
CA ASP A 225 5.72 10.11 3.65
C ASP A 225 5.28 10.97 2.46
N TYR A 226 5.02 10.34 1.32
CA TYR A 226 4.56 10.95 0.06
C TYR A 226 3.09 10.63 -0.23
N GLN A 227 2.37 9.97 0.67
CA GLN A 227 0.97 9.60 0.43
C GLN A 227 0.05 10.80 0.62
N ALA A 228 -0.85 11.04 -0.35
CA ALA A 228 -1.84 12.10 -0.25
C ALA A 228 -2.88 11.82 0.84
N ALA A 229 -3.04 12.76 1.78
CA ALA A 229 -4.04 12.69 2.85
C ALA A 229 -4.64 14.09 3.14
N ILE A 230 -5.61 14.12 4.06
CA ILE A 230 -6.17 15.34 4.66
C ILE A 230 -5.77 15.40 6.12
N ASP A 231 -5.16 16.50 6.56
CA ASP A 231 -4.74 16.68 7.95
C ASP A 231 -5.89 17.17 8.86
N GLY A 232 -5.57 17.34 10.14
CA GLY A 232 -6.50 17.85 11.16
C GLY A 232 -6.90 19.32 11.00
N MET A 233 -6.40 20.01 9.97
CA MET A 233 -6.85 21.36 9.61
C MET A 233 -7.70 21.36 8.34
N GLY A 234 -8.05 20.16 7.82
CA GLY A 234 -8.77 20.00 6.57
C GLY A 234 -7.91 20.30 5.34
N GLN A 235 -6.59 20.41 5.50
CA GLN A 235 -5.67 20.76 4.42
C GLN A 235 -5.11 19.51 3.75
N ARG A 236 -4.77 19.65 2.47
CA ARG A 236 -4.07 18.62 1.72
C ARG A 236 -2.67 18.45 2.30
N ALA A 237 -2.38 17.28 2.85
CA ALA A 237 -1.09 16.96 3.46
C ALA A 237 -0.44 15.73 2.82
N LEU A 238 0.83 15.51 3.16
CA LEU A 238 1.49 14.23 2.94
C LEU A 238 1.53 13.47 4.27
N PHE A 239 1.25 12.18 4.19
CA PHE A 239 1.19 11.26 5.31
C PHE A 239 1.87 9.95 4.89
N GLY A 240 2.17 9.06 5.83
CA GLY A 240 2.96 7.88 5.51
C GLY A 240 3.11 6.92 6.67
N ALA A 241 4.23 6.21 6.66
CA ALA A 241 4.54 5.13 7.58
C ALA A 241 3.59 3.92 7.50
N THR A 242 3.76 2.95 8.39
CA THR A 242 2.78 1.85 8.54
C THR A 242 1.36 2.37 8.85
N SER A 243 1.27 3.56 9.43
CA SER A 243 0.01 4.26 9.68
C SER A 243 -0.75 4.65 8.41
N GLY A 244 -0.05 5.01 7.33
CA GLY A 244 -0.63 5.30 6.00
C GLY A 244 -0.93 4.06 5.17
N ALA A 245 -0.17 2.98 5.39
CA ALA A 245 -0.38 1.68 4.76
C ALA A 245 -1.64 0.95 5.28
N THR A 246 -1.85 0.99 6.59
CA THR A 246 -2.98 0.34 7.29
C THR A 246 -4.36 0.70 6.70
N PRO A 247 -4.73 1.97 6.51
CA PRO A 247 -6.05 2.33 5.96
C PRO A 247 -6.23 1.89 4.50
N LEU A 248 -5.16 1.72 3.70
CA LEU A 248 -5.29 1.17 2.34
C LEU A 248 -5.69 -0.31 2.36
N VAL A 249 -5.15 -1.08 3.31
CA VAL A 249 -5.54 -2.48 3.54
C VAL A 249 -6.97 -2.53 4.06
N THR A 250 -7.31 -1.76 5.08
CA THR A 250 -8.69 -1.65 5.61
C THR A 250 -9.69 -1.31 4.52
N ALA A 251 -9.41 -0.31 3.68
CA ALA A 251 -10.28 0.09 2.56
C ALA A 251 -10.44 -1.04 1.52
N THR A 252 -9.38 -1.80 1.25
CA THR A 252 -9.44 -2.97 0.37
C THR A 252 -10.37 -4.05 0.94
N ILE A 253 -10.26 -4.32 2.25
CA ILE A 253 -11.12 -5.28 2.95
C ILE A 253 -12.58 -4.79 2.93
N ALA A 254 -12.82 -3.49 3.16
CA ALA A 254 -14.15 -2.90 3.07
C ALA A 254 -14.75 -3.05 1.67
N ASN A 255 -13.96 -2.79 0.61
CA ASN A 255 -14.41 -3.02 -0.77
C ASN A 255 -14.81 -4.50 -0.93
N VAL A 256 -13.95 -5.47 -0.58
CA VAL A 256 -14.29 -6.91 -0.67
C VAL A 256 -15.56 -7.26 0.13
N LYS A 257 -15.68 -6.81 1.37
CA LYS A 257 -16.83 -7.11 2.24
C LYS A 257 -18.13 -6.45 1.80
N SER A 258 -18.07 -5.37 1.00
CA SER A 258 -19.28 -4.78 0.40
C SER A 258 -19.99 -5.72 -0.58
N LEU A 259 -19.24 -6.66 -1.18
CA LEU A 259 -19.78 -7.78 -1.98
C LEU A 259 -20.00 -9.04 -1.15
N LEU A 260 -19.03 -9.36 -0.27
CA LEU A 260 -18.97 -10.62 0.48
C LEU A 260 -18.95 -10.36 2.00
N PRO A 261 -20.08 -9.96 2.62
CA PRO A 261 -20.13 -9.59 4.03
C PRO A 261 -19.65 -10.68 5.00
N SER A 262 -19.87 -11.95 4.68
CA SER A 262 -19.60 -13.11 5.55
C SER A 262 -18.14 -13.55 5.61
N LEU A 263 -17.24 -13.00 4.78
CA LEU A 263 -15.83 -13.37 4.87
C LEU A 263 -15.22 -12.91 6.20
N GLY A 264 -14.65 -13.85 6.95
CA GLY A 264 -13.92 -13.62 8.19
C GLY A 264 -12.47 -13.20 7.96
N ARG A 265 -11.74 -13.00 9.06
CA ARG A 265 -10.33 -12.57 9.04
C ARG A 265 -9.45 -13.54 8.24
N SER A 266 -9.58 -14.84 8.49
CA SER A 266 -8.70 -15.85 7.87
C SER A 266 -8.90 -15.96 6.35
N GLU A 267 -10.14 -15.79 5.87
CA GLU A 267 -10.48 -15.78 4.46
C GLU A 267 -9.94 -14.53 3.78
N ILE A 268 -10.09 -13.37 4.43
CA ILE A 268 -9.58 -12.10 3.93
C ILE A 268 -8.05 -12.10 3.90
N GLU A 269 -7.39 -12.57 4.96
CA GLU A 269 -5.93 -12.71 5.02
C GLU A 269 -5.43 -13.62 3.88
N PHE A 270 -6.07 -14.77 3.67
CA PHE A 270 -5.77 -15.67 2.55
C PHE A 270 -5.95 -14.96 1.20
N LEU A 271 -7.05 -14.24 0.99
CA LEU A 271 -7.32 -13.51 -0.23
C LEU A 271 -6.22 -12.47 -0.51
N LEU A 272 -5.89 -11.64 0.47
CA LEU A 272 -4.86 -10.60 0.36
C LEU A 272 -3.50 -11.21 0.02
N LYS A 273 -3.06 -12.24 0.76
CA LYS A 273 -1.80 -12.95 0.51
C LYS A 273 -1.78 -13.62 -0.87
N LYS A 274 -2.91 -14.19 -1.31
CA LYS A 274 -3.00 -14.91 -2.59
C LYS A 274 -3.02 -13.99 -3.80
N THR A 275 -3.52 -12.76 -3.67
CA THR A 275 -3.55 -11.78 -4.77
C THR A 275 -2.36 -10.82 -4.79
N ALA A 276 -1.58 -10.79 -3.71
CA ALA A 276 -0.43 -9.91 -3.56
C ALA A 276 0.56 -9.98 -4.74
N LEU A 277 1.18 -8.84 -5.04
CA LEU A 277 2.32 -8.75 -5.94
C LEU A 277 3.58 -9.25 -5.23
N ALA A 278 4.55 -9.75 -5.98
CA ALA A 278 5.82 -10.19 -5.41
C ALA A 278 6.60 -8.98 -4.86
N SER A 279 7.13 -9.11 -3.64
CA SER A 279 8.04 -8.13 -3.05
C SER A 279 9.50 -8.53 -3.30
N PHE A 280 10.40 -7.55 -3.34
CA PHE A 280 11.83 -7.83 -3.41
C PHE A 280 12.35 -8.52 -2.14
N HIS A 281 11.84 -8.14 -0.97
CA HIS A 281 12.22 -8.67 0.35
C HIS A 281 12.00 -10.19 0.44
N SER A 282 10.94 -10.71 -0.22
CA SER A 282 10.66 -12.14 -0.29
C SER A 282 11.73 -12.99 -0.98
N LEU A 283 12.71 -12.37 -1.66
CA LEU A 283 13.78 -13.07 -2.37
C LEU A 283 14.97 -13.44 -1.46
N TYR A 284 15.18 -12.73 -0.35
CA TYR A 284 16.33 -12.93 0.54
C TYR A 284 15.97 -13.13 2.01
N LEU A 285 14.72 -12.88 2.42
CA LEU A 285 14.27 -13.18 3.78
C LEU A 285 13.66 -14.60 3.83
N PRO A 286 14.25 -15.54 4.59
CA PRO A 286 13.75 -16.91 4.68
C PRO A 286 12.41 -16.98 5.41
N ASP A 287 12.23 -16.16 6.45
CA ASP A 287 11.13 -16.26 7.41
C ASP A 287 9.94 -15.35 7.05
N ASN A 288 10.15 -14.34 6.20
CA ASN A 288 9.12 -13.37 5.83
C ASN A 288 9.05 -13.16 4.31
N LYS A 289 8.03 -13.75 3.67
CA LYS A 289 7.76 -13.64 2.21
C LYS A 289 6.55 -12.75 1.91
N THR A 290 6.32 -11.73 2.74
CA THR A 290 5.19 -10.82 2.59
C THR A 290 5.16 -10.18 1.20
N GLY A 291 4.00 -10.18 0.55
CA GLY A 291 3.77 -9.56 -0.76
C GLY A 291 3.28 -8.10 -0.66
N LEU A 292 3.20 -7.42 -1.80
CA LEU A 292 2.66 -6.07 -1.89
C LEU A 292 1.15 -6.12 -2.18
N LEU A 293 0.36 -5.26 -1.55
CA LEU A 293 -1.09 -5.19 -1.69
C LEU A 293 -1.52 -5.03 -3.15
N ASN A 294 -2.47 -5.86 -3.58
CA ASN A 294 -3.11 -5.78 -4.90
C ASN A 294 -4.63 -5.71 -4.72
N SER A 295 -5.12 -4.52 -4.44
CA SER A 295 -6.54 -4.27 -4.19
C SER A 295 -7.40 -4.60 -5.40
N TYR A 296 -6.91 -4.29 -6.60
CA TYR A 296 -7.64 -4.58 -7.83
C TYR A 296 -7.87 -6.08 -8.02
N LYS A 297 -6.82 -6.92 -7.92
CA LYS A 297 -7.00 -8.37 -8.07
C LYS A 297 -7.82 -8.97 -6.93
N ALA A 298 -7.67 -8.49 -5.69
CA ALA A 298 -8.51 -8.91 -4.56
C ALA A 298 -10.00 -8.66 -4.84
N TRP A 299 -10.33 -7.46 -5.33
CA TRP A 299 -11.68 -7.09 -5.75
C TRP A 299 -12.21 -7.94 -6.90
N LYS A 300 -11.44 -8.14 -7.98
CA LYS A 300 -11.88 -8.98 -9.12
C LYS A 300 -12.10 -10.45 -8.74
N VAL A 301 -11.33 -10.97 -7.78
CA VAL A 301 -11.58 -12.31 -7.21
C VAL A 301 -12.87 -12.30 -6.38
N ALA A 302 -13.10 -11.27 -5.56
CA ALA A 302 -14.34 -11.15 -4.78
C ALA A 302 -15.59 -11.07 -5.68
N GLU A 303 -15.55 -10.32 -6.79
CA GLU A 303 -16.64 -10.30 -7.77
C GLU A 303 -16.89 -11.69 -8.39
N ARG A 304 -15.83 -12.44 -8.71
CA ARG A 304 -15.98 -13.80 -9.24
C ARG A 304 -16.59 -14.74 -8.20
N LEU A 305 -16.15 -14.65 -6.94
CA LEU A 305 -16.72 -15.44 -5.85
C LEU A 305 -18.19 -15.09 -5.62
N PHE A 306 -18.55 -13.80 -5.65
CA PHE A 306 -19.93 -13.35 -5.54
C PHE A 306 -20.79 -13.85 -6.71
N ALA A 307 -20.26 -13.84 -7.94
CA ALA A 307 -20.98 -14.37 -9.09
C ALA A 307 -21.24 -15.89 -9.01
N ILE A 308 -20.36 -16.64 -8.34
CA ILE A 308 -20.48 -18.11 -8.18
C ILE A 308 -21.37 -18.46 -6.98
N CYS A 309 -21.14 -17.82 -5.84
CA CYS A 309 -21.70 -18.21 -4.55
C CYS A 309 -22.79 -17.27 -4.03
N GLY A 310 -22.95 -16.07 -4.62
CA GLY A 310 -23.72 -15.00 -4.00
C GLY A 310 -23.18 -14.71 -2.59
N LYS A 311 -24.03 -14.91 -1.59
CA LYS A 311 -23.71 -14.75 -0.15
C LYS A 311 -23.66 -16.08 0.61
N ASP A 312 -23.69 -17.21 -0.08
CA ASP A 312 -23.66 -18.54 0.56
C ASP A 312 -22.30 -18.84 1.20
N GLU A 313 -22.27 -18.95 2.53
CA GLU A 313 -21.03 -19.08 3.30
C GLU A 313 -20.29 -20.38 3.01
N ALA A 314 -21.01 -21.50 2.91
CA ALA A 314 -20.41 -22.81 2.64
C ALA A 314 -19.72 -22.84 1.27
N CYS A 315 -20.36 -22.27 0.24
CA CYS A 315 -19.79 -22.10 -1.08
C CYS A 315 -18.54 -21.20 -1.04
N LEU A 316 -18.62 -20.05 -0.35
CA LEU A 316 -17.49 -19.12 -0.24
C LEU A 316 -16.27 -19.77 0.41
N GLN A 317 -16.46 -20.54 1.49
CA GLN A 317 -15.39 -21.29 2.17
C GLN A 317 -14.68 -22.27 1.24
N GLN A 318 -15.43 -22.92 0.35
CA GLN A 318 -14.85 -23.83 -0.65
C GLN A 318 -14.16 -23.06 -1.80
N GLN A 319 -14.84 -22.06 -2.36
CA GLN A 319 -14.42 -21.39 -3.59
C GLN A 319 -13.28 -20.40 -3.37
N ILE A 320 -13.12 -19.83 -2.17
CA ILE A 320 -12.00 -18.93 -1.89
C ILE A 320 -10.66 -19.65 -2.03
N ARG A 321 -10.57 -20.95 -1.73
CA ARG A 321 -9.33 -21.73 -1.88
C ARG A 321 -9.15 -22.31 -3.29
N ASN A 322 -10.14 -22.15 -4.17
CA ASN A 322 -10.07 -22.65 -5.54
C ASN A 322 -9.17 -21.76 -6.41
N GLY A 323 -7.99 -22.27 -6.76
CA GLY A 323 -6.99 -21.55 -7.56
C GLY A 323 -7.49 -21.02 -8.91
N ARG A 324 -8.53 -21.63 -9.51
CA ARG A 324 -9.12 -21.15 -10.77
C ARG A 324 -9.75 -19.76 -10.64
N ASN A 325 -10.17 -19.37 -9.43
CA ASN A 325 -10.76 -18.06 -9.20
C ASN A 325 -9.73 -16.92 -9.27
N TYR A 326 -8.44 -17.24 -9.24
CA TYR A 326 -7.32 -16.29 -9.25
C TYR A 326 -6.64 -16.13 -10.62
N VAL A 327 -7.10 -16.90 -11.61
CA VAL A 327 -6.56 -16.88 -12.98
C VAL A 327 -7.49 -16.05 -13.86
N PHE A 328 -6.93 -15.06 -14.55
CA PHE A 328 -7.67 -14.15 -15.42
C PHE A 328 -7.17 -14.28 -16.85
N LYS A 329 -8.09 -14.14 -17.82
CA LYS A 329 -7.72 -14.14 -19.23
C LYS A 329 -7.00 -12.85 -19.56
N GLU A 330 -6.02 -12.95 -20.44
CA GLU A 330 -5.37 -11.79 -21.03
C GLU A 330 -6.34 -11.07 -21.97
N ALA A 331 -6.36 -9.74 -21.91
CA ALA A 331 -7.05 -8.91 -22.88
C ALA A 331 -6.05 -8.42 -23.95
N ARG A 332 -6.54 -8.26 -25.17
CA ARG A 332 -5.76 -7.68 -26.26
C ARG A 332 -5.54 -6.19 -25.99
N LEU A 333 -4.28 -5.76 -26.00
CA LEU A 333 -3.91 -4.36 -25.93
C LEU A 333 -3.96 -3.71 -27.32
N THR A 334 -4.19 -2.40 -27.36
CA THR A 334 -4.18 -1.64 -28.63
C THR A 334 -2.76 -1.58 -29.20
N ALA A 335 -2.61 -1.45 -30.52
CA ALA A 335 -1.29 -1.31 -31.15
C ALA A 335 -0.48 -0.13 -30.59
N LYS A 336 -1.17 0.93 -30.15
CA LYS A 336 -0.56 2.09 -29.49
C LYS A 336 0.03 1.72 -28.13
N VAL A 337 -0.69 0.96 -27.32
CA VAL A 337 -0.17 0.45 -26.04
C VAL A 337 1.00 -0.51 -26.27
N GLU A 338 0.89 -1.42 -27.25
CA GLU A 338 1.96 -2.35 -27.62
C GLU A 338 3.26 -1.63 -28.02
N GLY A 339 3.13 -0.50 -28.72
CA GLY A 339 4.24 0.32 -29.18
C GLY A 339 4.77 1.35 -28.18
N VAL A 340 4.23 1.42 -26.95
CA VAL A 340 4.51 2.54 -26.02
C VAL A 340 6.00 2.69 -25.67
N CYS A 341 6.76 1.58 -25.67
CA CYS A 341 8.20 1.60 -25.40
C CYS A 341 9.06 2.00 -26.61
N ALA A 342 8.50 2.05 -27.83
CA ALA A 342 9.25 2.38 -29.04
C ALA A 342 9.44 3.89 -29.24
N GLY A 343 8.79 4.73 -28.43
CA GLY A 343 8.86 6.18 -28.52
C GLY A 343 8.32 6.87 -27.27
N LYS A 344 8.13 8.18 -27.34
CA LYS A 344 7.60 9.01 -26.23
C LYS A 344 6.08 9.15 -26.26
N THR A 345 5.37 8.09 -26.64
CA THR A 345 3.92 8.12 -26.78
C THR A 345 3.26 8.20 -25.40
N VAL A 346 2.41 9.21 -25.21
CA VAL A 346 1.54 9.33 -24.04
C VAL A 346 0.22 8.59 -24.32
N LEU A 347 -0.17 7.73 -23.38
CA LEU A 347 -1.39 6.95 -23.47
C LEU A 347 -2.60 7.79 -23.06
N ALA A 348 -3.75 7.56 -23.69
CA ALA A 348 -5.00 8.11 -23.17
C ALA A 348 -5.36 7.42 -21.84
N LYS A 349 -6.16 8.08 -20.99
CA LYS A 349 -6.54 7.55 -19.67
C LYS A 349 -7.09 6.12 -19.72
N GLN A 350 -7.97 5.83 -20.68
CA GLN A 350 -8.54 4.49 -20.83
C GLN A 350 -7.47 3.44 -21.20
N GLU A 351 -6.56 3.79 -22.11
CA GLU A 351 -5.47 2.89 -22.52
C GLU A 351 -4.54 2.56 -21.35
N MET A 352 -4.23 3.56 -20.53
CA MET A 352 -3.44 3.40 -19.32
C MET A 352 -4.16 2.54 -18.27
N ASN A 353 -5.45 2.80 -18.04
CA ASN A 353 -6.27 2.02 -17.13
C ASN A 353 -6.37 0.56 -17.59
N ASP A 354 -6.60 0.30 -18.88
CA ASP A 354 -6.68 -1.06 -19.41
C ASP A 354 -5.36 -1.82 -19.27
N LEU A 355 -4.22 -1.15 -19.50
CA LEU A 355 -2.90 -1.72 -19.25
C LEU A 355 -2.68 -2.03 -17.76
N ARG A 356 -3.05 -1.11 -16.85
CA ARG A 356 -2.97 -1.32 -15.40
C ARG A 356 -3.86 -2.49 -14.95
N ARG A 357 -5.09 -2.61 -15.47
CA ARG A 357 -5.97 -3.77 -15.21
C ARG A 357 -5.30 -5.09 -15.61
N GLN A 358 -4.67 -5.14 -16.79
CA GLN A 358 -3.95 -6.35 -17.22
C GLN A 358 -2.77 -6.68 -16.31
N TYR A 359 -1.99 -5.68 -15.90
CA TYR A 359 -0.90 -5.88 -14.94
C TYR A 359 -1.40 -6.43 -13.61
N PHE A 360 -2.42 -5.82 -13.00
CA PHE A 360 -2.91 -6.25 -11.70
C PHE A 360 -3.52 -7.64 -11.72
N LEU A 361 -4.22 -8.01 -12.80
CA LEU A 361 -4.81 -9.34 -12.96
C LEU A 361 -3.75 -10.42 -13.24
N ASN A 362 -2.74 -10.07 -14.04
CA ASN A 362 -1.73 -10.98 -14.56
C ASN A 362 -0.29 -10.50 -14.28
N PRO A 363 0.09 -10.27 -13.01
CA PRO A 363 1.37 -9.66 -12.67
C PRO A 363 2.57 -10.55 -13.04
N GLN A 364 2.35 -11.86 -13.21
CA GLN A 364 3.35 -12.82 -13.68
C GLN A 364 3.80 -12.58 -15.14
N ILE A 365 3.01 -11.84 -15.91
CA ILE A 365 3.32 -11.50 -17.31
C ILE A 365 4.07 -10.17 -17.29
N THR A 366 5.40 -10.26 -17.15
CA THR A 366 6.29 -9.10 -16.97
C THR A 366 6.21 -8.06 -18.09
N ARG A 367 5.69 -8.44 -19.26
CA ARG A 367 5.39 -7.52 -20.36
C ARG A 367 4.49 -6.35 -19.94
N TYR A 368 3.46 -6.57 -19.13
CA TYR A 368 2.57 -5.48 -18.70
C TYR A 368 3.30 -4.47 -17.81
N ALA A 369 4.11 -4.93 -16.87
CA ALA A 369 4.95 -4.06 -16.04
C ALA A 369 5.96 -3.27 -16.90
N ARG A 370 6.59 -3.90 -17.90
CA ARG A 370 7.50 -3.20 -18.84
C ARG A 370 6.79 -2.09 -19.60
N LEU A 371 5.59 -2.36 -20.14
CA LEU A 371 4.79 -1.34 -20.83
C LEU A 371 4.38 -0.20 -19.89
N LEU A 372 4.02 -0.51 -18.64
CA LEU A 372 3.71 0.51 -17.63
C LEU A 372 4.92 1.37 -17.28
N SER A 373 6.11 0.76 -17.18
CA SER A 373 7.35 1.50 -16.96
C SER A 373 7.58 2.54 -18.07
N CYS A 374 7.46 2.14 -19.34
CA CYS A 374 7.54 3.05 -20.47
C CYS A 374 6.44 4.13 -20.46
N ALA A 375 5.19 3.74 -20.18
CA ALA A 375 4.05 4.67 -20.18
C ALA A 375 4.22 5.78 -19.13
N TYR A 376 4.51 5.42 -17.88
CA TYR A 376 4.78 6.42 -16.83
C TYR A 376 6.04 7.24 -17.13
N GLY A 377 7.08 6.63 -17.70
CA GLY A 377 8.29 7.33 -18.13
C GLY A 377 8.02 8.38 -19.20
N ASN A 378 7.17 8.06 -20.18
CA ASN A 378 6.76 8.98 -21.24
C ASN A 378 5.94 10.17 -20.72
N GLU A 379 5.20 9.97 -19.63
CA GLU A 379 4.49 11.05 -18.92
C GLU A 379 5.39 11.87 -17.99
N GLY A 380 6.64 11.43 -17.78
CA GLY A 380 7.61 12.10 -16.93
C GLY A 380 7.53 11.73 -15.46
N TYR A 381 6.86 10.63 -15.11
CA TYR A 381 6.77 10.07 -13.76
C TYR A 381 7.83 8.97 -13.58
N SER A 382 9.09 9.38 -13.46
CA SER A 382 10.23 8.46 -13.42
C SER A 382 10.22 7.51 -12.22
N VAL A 383 9.64 7.91 -11.08
CA VAL A 383 9.55 7.04 -9.89
C VAL A 383 8.53 5.91 -10.11
N ASN A 384 7.38 6.24 -10.72
CA ASN A 384 6.41 5.23 -11.15
C ASN A 384 7.05 4.27 -12.16
N ALA A 385 7.76 4.80 -13.14
CA ALA A 385 8.46 3.99 -14.15
C ALA A 385 9.47 3.02 -13.53
N ASP A 386 10.27 3.52 -12.58
CA ASP A 386 11.28 2.76 -11.83
C ASP A 386 10.65 1.63 -11.00
N ASN A 387 9.51 1.87 -10.36
CA ASN A 387 8.78 0.84 -9.62
C ASN A 387 8.34 -0.32 -10.52
N TYR A 388 7.73 -0.04 -11.67
CA TYR A 388 7.32 -1.11 -12.59
C TYR A 388 8.51 -1.84 -13.22
N ASP A 389 9.64 -1.15 -13.46
CA ASP A 389 10.89 -1.80 -13.84
C ASP A 389 11.39 -2.74 -12.72
N SER A 390 11.35 -2.31 -11.46
CA SER A 390 11.66 -3.17 -10.31
C SER A 390 10.75 -4.41 -10.26
N MET A 391 9.46 -4.27 -10.56
CA MET A 391 8.53 -5.41 -10.64
C MET A 391 8.89 -6.41 -11.73
N VAL A 392 9.47 -5.95 -12.85
CA VAL A 392 10.03 -6.83 -13.89
C VAL A 392 11.25 -7.58 -13.36
N LEU A 393 12.21 -6.87 -12.75
CA LEU A 393 13.46 -7.45 -12.27
C LEU A 393 13.25 -8.46 -11.14
N ILE A 394 12.36 -8.18 -10.17
CA ILE A 394 12.00 -9.11 -9.08
C ILE A 394 11.60 -10.49 -9.62
N GLN A 395 10.90 -10.52 -10.76
CA GLN A 395 10.41 -11.76 -11.35
C GLN A 395 11.41 -12.43 -12.28
N SER A 396 12.12 -11.64 -13.08
CA SER A 396 12.93 -12.13 -14.21
C SER A 396 14.43 -12.15 -13.95
N ASP A 397 14.97 -11.22 -13.16
CA ASP A 397 16.39 -11.10 -12.87
C ASP A 397 16.65 -10.53 -11.45
N PRO A 398 16.54 -11.39 -10.41
CA PRO A 398 16.82 -11.00 -9.02
C PRO A 398 18.21 -10.40 -8.79
N VAL A 399 19.23 -10.84 -9.56
CA VAL A 399 20.60 -10.35 -9.43
C VAL A 399 20.68 -8.90 -9.93
N ALA A 400 20.07 -8.60 -11.08
CA ALA A 400 19.96 -7.23 -11.57
C ALA A 400 19.14 -6.35 -10.63
N MET A 401 18.09 -6.88 -10.00
CA MET A 401 17.33 -6.16 -8.97
C MET A 401 18.22 -5.81 -7.75
N GLN A 402 19.01 -6.76 -7.25
CA GLN A 402 19.94 -6.49 -6.15
C GLN A 402 21.00 -5.45 -6.54
N ALA A 403 21.57 -5.55 -7.74
CA ALA A 403 22.50 -4.56 -8.27
C ALA A 403 21.87 -3.16 -8.40
N LYS A 404 20.58 -3.09 -8.75
CA LYS A 404 19.81 -1.84 -8.79
C LYS A 404 19.69 -1.24 -7.39
N VAL A 405 19.32 -2.02 -6.38
CA VAL A 405 19.22 -1.54 -4.98
C VAL A 405 20.57 -1.06 -4.46
N ARG A 406 21.67 -1.76 -4.75
CA ARG A 406 23.03 -1.32 -4.40
C ARG A 406 23.36 0.06 -4.95
N ARG A 407 23.09 0.29 -6.25
CA ARG A 407 23.29 1.61 -6.87
C ARG A 407 22.40 2.68 -6.25
N GLN A 408 21.14 2.36 -5.93
CA GLN A 408 20.22 3.27 -5.26
C GLN A 408 20.70 3.62 -3.84
N ALA A 409 21.24 2.66 -3.09
CA ALA A 409 21.80 2.89 -1.77
C ALA A 409 23.02 3.82 -1.81
N VAL A 410 23.97 3.57 -2.73
CA VAL A 410 25.13 4.47 -2.95
C VAL A 410 24.66 5.90 -3.28
N ARG A 411 23.67 6.03 -4.17
CA ARG A 411 23.12 7.35 -4.53
C ARG A 411 22.45 8.02 -3.35
N ALA A 412 21.70 7.26 -2.53
CA ALA A 412 21.07 7.76 -1.32
C ALA A 412 22.11 8.30 -0.32
N VAL A 413 23.25 7.60 -0.18
CA VAL A 413 24.38 8.10 0.62
C VAL A 413 24.90 9.43 0.07
N GLN A 414 25.24 9.46 -1.22
CA GLN A 414 25.83 10.64 -1.87
C GLN A 414 24.92 11.87 -1.89
N LYS A 415 23.60 11.67 -1.91
CA LYS A 415 22.60 12.73 -2.01
C LYS A 415 21.87 13.04 -0.69
N ASN A 416 22.30 12.43 0.41
CA ASN A 416 21.68 12.60 1.73
C ASN A 416 20.19 12.21 1.75
N HIS A 417 19.80 11.16 1.02
CA HIS A 417 18.43 10.64 1.04
C HIS A 417 18.26 9.68 2.22
N VAL A 418 18.18 10.25 3.43
CA VAL A 418 18.22 9.53 4.71
C VAL A 418 17.09 8.51 4.90
N ASN A 419 15.95 8.73 4.25
CA ASN A 419 14.76 7.89 4.34
C ASN A 419 14.61 6.91 3.16
N SER A 420 15.62 6.79 2.29
CA SER A 420 15.55 5.89 1.15
C SER A 420 15.38 4.44 1.59
N GLY A 421 14.37 3.75 1.05
CA GLY A 421 14.17 2.31 1.29
C GLY A 421 15.36 1.45 0.84
N ALA A 422 16.21 1.97 -0.07
CA ALA A 422 17.43 1.27 -0.50
C ALA A 422 18.50 1.14 0.60
N LEU A 423 18.42 1.98 1.65
CA LEU A 423 19.36 1.96 2.79
C LEU A 423 18.98 0.94 3.86
N ARG A 424 17.80 0.34 3.77
CA ARG A 424 17.19 -0.47 4.84
C ARG A 424 17.98 -1.75 5.12
N ASP A 425 18.17 -2.56 4.08
CA ASP A 425 18.68 -3.93 4.17
C ASP A 425 20.16 -3.99 3.81
N VAL A 426 21.03 -3.68 4.77
CA VAL A 426 22.48 -3.65 4.54
C VAL A 426 23.08 -5.02 4.19
N GLN A 427 22.37 -6.12 4.46
CA GLN A 427 22.83 -7.47 4.11
C GLN A 427 22.90 -7.71 2.60
N ILE A 428 22.11 -6.99 1.80
CA ILE A 428 22.10 -7.15 0.33
C ILE A 428 23.02 -6.15 -0.38
N LEU A 429 23.68 -5.25 0.35
CA LEU A 429 24.57 -4.23 -0.18
C LEU A 429 26.02 -4.76 -0.33
N ASP A 430 26.84 -4.04 -1.10
CA ASP A 430 28.25 -4.41 -1.37
C ASP A 430 29.23 -3.30 -1.01
N ASP A 431 30.52 -3.52 -1.27
CA ASP A 431 31.60 -2.64 -0.82
C ASP A 431 31.52 -1.23 -1.43
N SER A 432 30.81 -1.05 -2.56
CA SER A 432 30.56 0.29 -3.10
C SER A 432 29.72 1.16 -2.16
N PHE A 433 28.78 0.54 -1.42
CA PHE A 433 28.00 1.23 -0.39
C PHE A 433 28.89 1.62 0.79
N ARG A 434 29.76 0.72 1.23
CA ARG A 434 30.74 0.98 2.29
C ARG A 434 31.67 2.14 1.93
N GLU A 435 32.22 2.12 0.73
CA GLU A 435 33.07 3.20 0.20
C GLU A 435 32.34 4.55 0.20
N ALA A 436 31.07 4.57 -0.23
CA ALA A 436 30.26 5.79 -0.20
C ALA A 436 30.08 6.34 1.22
N LEU A 437 29.88 5.49 2.22
CA LEU A 437 29.79 5.91 3.63
C LEU A 437 31.10 6.49 4.16
N VAL A 438 32.23 5.85 3.83
CA VAL A 438 33.57 6.33 4.22
C VAL A 438 33.86 7.70 3.59
N LEU A 439 33.51 7.89 2.32
CA LEU A 439 33.63 9.18 1.65
C LEU A 439 32.74 10.25 2.30
N ALA A 440 31.49 9.91 2.64
CA ALA A 440 30.58 10.83 3.33
C ALA A 440 31.14 11.28 4.70
N LEU A 441 31.80 10.39 5.43
CA LEU A 441 32.46 10.71 6.70
C LEU A 441 33.70 11.59 6.54
N LYS A 442 34.47 11.40 5.46
CA LYS A 442 35.72 12.12 5.22
C LYS A 442 35.48 13.52 4.66
N ASP A 443 34.63 13.62 3.64
CA ASP A 443 34.49 14.83 2.84
C ASP A 443 33.33 15.71 3.30
N GLY A 444 32.50 15.23 4.25
CA GLY A 444 31.33 15.95 4.77
C GLY A 444 30.21 16.14 3.75
N HIS A 445 30.30 15.49 2.58
CA HIS A 445 29.33 15.52 1.51
C HIS A 445 28.51 14.22 1.46
N GLY A 446 27.18 14.31 1.45
CA GLY A 446 26.27 13.16 1.47
C GLY A 446 25.57 13.01 2.82
N LEU A 447 25.37 11.76 3.27
CA LEU A 447 24.78 11.48 4.58
C LEU A 447 25.58 12.16 5.70
N TYR A 448 24.86 12.75 6.64
CA TYR A 448 25.48 13.41 7.79
C TYR A 448 26.28 12.40 8.66
N PRO A 449 27.37 12.83 9.31
CA PRO A 449 28.37 11.90 9.85
C PRO A 449 27.89 10.91 10.91
N SER A 450 26.87 11.23 11.70
CA SER A 450 26.33 10.27 12.68
C SER A 450 25.57 9.13 11.99
N ARG A 451 24.76 9.44 10.98
CA ARG A 451 24.04 8.41 10.21
C ARG A 451 24.96 7.56 9.35
N ALA A 452 25.98 8.17 8.75
CA ALA A 452 26.97 7.43 8.00
C ALA A 452 27.76 6.43 8.89
N ARG A 453 28.09 6.83 10.13
CA ARG A 453 28.70 5.93 11.14
C ARG A 453 27.78 4.78 11.51
N GLU A 454 26.51 5.05 11.81
CA GLU A 454 25.51 4.03 12.14
C GLU A 454 25.38 2.98 11.03
N PHE A 455 25.27 3.41 9.77
CA PHE A 455 25.20 2.47 8.65
C PHE A 455 26.51 1.71 8.44
N LEU A 456 27.66 2.33 8.66
CA LEU A 456 28.96 1.67 8.51
C LEU A 456 29.13 0.57 9.56
N GLU A 457 28.79 0.87 10.83
CA GLU A 457 28.77 -0.10 11.92
C GLU A 457 27.81 -1.26 11.61
N LYS A 458 26.57 -0.94 11.20
CA LYS A 458 25.57 -1.96 10.80
C LYS A 458 26.07 -2.80 9.63
N TYR A 459 26.65 -2.17 8.60
CA TYR A 459 27.19 -2.86 7.43
C TYR A 459 28.30 -3.83 7.85
N ASP A 460 29.31 -3.36 8.59
CA ASP A 460 30.48 -4.16 8.98
C ASP A 460 30.12 -5.34 9.91
N GLN A 461 29.01 -5.25 10.65
CA GLN A 461 28.52 -6.31 11.55
C GLN A 461 27.55 -7.30 10.87
N THR A 462 27.05 -7.00 9.66
CA THR A 462 26.01 -7.79 9.01
C THR A 462 26.59 -8.74 7.95
N GLY A 463 26.20 -10.02 8.00
CA GLY A 463 26.54 -11.00 6.97
C GLY A 463 25.91 -10.66 5.61
N ARG A 464 26.61 -10.96 4.51
CA ARG A 464 26.14 -10.66 3.15
C ARG A 464 25.22 -11.73 2.59
N VAL A 465 24.21 -11.30 1.84
CA VAL A 465 23.29 -12.15 1.09
C VAL A 465 23.43 -11.84 -0.39
N GLU A 466 23.72 -12.87 -1.19
CA GLU A 466 23.76 -12.79 -2.66
C GLU A 466 22.54 -13.51 -3.23
N LEU A 467 21.76 -12.82 -4.06
CA LEU A 467 20.66 -13.44 -4.76
C LEU A 467 21.19 -14.35 -5.87
N SER A 468 20.50 -15.47 -6.09
CA SER A 468 20.86 -16.40 -7.16
C SER A 468 19.95 -16.24 -8.36
N ASP A 469 20.54 -16.43 -9.54
CA ASP A 469 19.80 -16.41 -10.80
C ASP A 469 18.80 -17.58 -10.86
N ARG A 470 17.51 -17.26 -11.04
CA ARG A 470 16.43 -18.26 -11.17
C ARG A 470 16.66 -19.20 -12.35
N SER A 471 17.39 -18.77 -13.39
CA SER A 471 17.74 -19.60 -14.55
C SER A 471 18.67 -20.78 -14.19
N LYS A 472 19.43 -20.68 -13.09
CA LYS A 472 20.33 -21.73 -12.61
C LYS A 472 19.63 -22.76 -11.72
N ILE A 473 18.46 -22.45 -11.16
CA ILE A 473 17.71 -23.33 -10.27
C ILE A 473 16.92 -24.40 -11.06
N SER A 474 16.34 -24.06 -12.23
CA SER A 474 15.61 -25.05 -13.06
C SER A 474 16.52 -26.11 -13.71
N LYS A 475 17.81 -25.80 -13.89
CA LYS A 475 18.80 -26.77 -14.39
C LYS A 475 19.28 -27.78 -13.33
N LYS A 476 19.04 -27.52 -12.04
CA LYS A 476 19.38 -28.46 -10.96
C LYS A 476 18.25 -29.46 -10.64
N SER A 477 16.97 -29.12 -10.86
CA SER A 477 15.87 -30.08 -10.64
C SER A 477 15.72 -31.10 -11.78
N SER A 478 16.15 -30.76 -13.01
CA SER A 478 16.12 -31.68 -14.16
C SER A 478 17.24 -32.73 -14.20
N LYS A 479 18.23 -32.66 -13.28
CA LYS A 479 19.31 -33.65 -13.18
C LYS A 479 19.14 -34.68 -12.05
N LYS A 480 18.06 -34.61 -11.27
CA LYS A 480 17.79 -35.55 -10.15
C LYS A 480 16.70 -36.60 -10.44
N THR A 481 16.28 -36.75 -11.69
CA THR A 481 15.29 -37.77 -12.09
C THR A 481 15.80 -38.60 -13.27
N VAL A 482 17.03 -39.10 -13.18
CA VAL A 482 17.48 -40.30 -13.91
C VAL A 482 18.52 -41.00 -13.04
N LYS A 483 18.06 -41.91 -12.17
CA LYS A 483 18.74 -43.16 -11.82
C LYS A 483 17.78 -44.04 -11.04
#